data_AF-A0AAD3CWN4-F1
#
_entry.id   AF-A0AAD3CWN4-F1
#
_cell.length_a   1.000
_cell.length_b   1.000
_cell.length_c   1.000
_cell.angle_alpha   90.00
_cell.angle_beta   90.00
_cell.angle_gamma   90.00
#
_symmetry.space_group_name_H-M   'P 1'
#
loop_
_entity.id
_entity.type
_entity.pdbx_description
1 polymer ?
#
loop_
_entity_poly.entity_id
_entity_poly.type
_entity_poly.pdbx_seq_one_letter_code
_entity_poly.pdbx_strand_id
1 'polypeptide(L)'
;MAPKNSNGFPTYRTAQIMRNSSHEYNDGVFVDTSNDKDLDNLEVDYDNNVTNLYNYISNSQWQEALTAVRNNPIEARTWVVRYHEDSDQGMMWRFLPIHSAAARQPPEAVIQALIQAYPKGVTCCDDQGKYALHYAAGNQASTGVIRSLIDAFPTAATTSDPEGKIPIHWMAISGPFEPSAIAPLVEASKQLYNIVDDEGWTPLEYAYDSTYPYKQEMIDALKEGDSPRKRMPISSIPTDLPHDSMGYPSPLSVFSNFSPRRQQGSSAYGSGASVRSVNTAMSRGTTNKTIAKYKAQIVKLKAELAYNRASHEEKVMNQQEEHDDEIEKLDSAINAEIEKGRRAKEQLNAKNQYIMYKEQKITSCDKELAHFNEVNARLSAEIETLSQQMRNEKNTVGEYKLRITSLQTKMKDMSRDQENITKSLEALEADAQKASELRRKKLQALFDEEMKEQRELKEMKKVYGILLGGPTIREALAQQKNLMKNCEAVLEDCEVRDDVDAWS
;
A
#
# COMPACT_ATOMS: atom_id res chain seq x y z
N MET A 1 -6.87 -8.25 31.75
CA MET A 1 -5.58 -7.85 32.35
C MET A 1 -4.59 -8.98 32.14
N ALA A 2 -3.64 -8.83 31.22
CA ALA A 2 -2.57 -9.81 30.96
C ALA A 2 -1.30 -9.46 31.79
N PRO A 3 -0.46 -10.43 32.16
CA PRO A 3 0.66 -10.17 33.07
C PRO A 3 1.80 -9.42 32.38
N LYS A 4 2.32 -8.37 33.04
CA LYS A 4 3.48 -7.58 32.60
C LYS A 4 4.76 -8.13 33.23
N ASN A 5 5.90 -8.06 32.52
CA ASN A 5 7.21 -8.29 33.12
C ASN A 5 7.77 -7.01 33.78
N SER A 6 8.90 -7.13 34.49
CA SER A 6 9.48 -6.08 35.36
C SER A 6 9.92 -4.79 34.68
N ASN A 7 9.84 -4.69 33.34
CA ASN A 7 10.18 -3.48 32.58
C ASN A 7 8.99 -2.87 31.80
N GLY A 8 7.76 -3.36 32.00
CA GLY A 8 6.56 -2.66 31.53
C GLY A 8 6.22 -2.76 30.04
N PHE A 9 6.88 -3.62 29.25
CA PHE A 9 6.56 -3.84 27.83
C PHE A 9 5.75 -5.14 27.60
N PRO A 10 4.90 -5.21 26.54
CA PRO A 10 4.32 -6.47 26.07
C PRO A 10 5.44 -7.38 25.54
N THR A 11 5.43 -8.65 25.95
CA THR A 11 6.39 -9.65 25.45
C THR A 11 5.86 -10.27 24.17
N TYR A 12 6.40 -9.89 23.02
CA TYR A 12 6.23 -10.67 21.79
C TYR A 12 7.40 -11.65 21.69
N ARG A 13 7.09 -12.95 21.79
CA ARG A 13 8.04 -14.04 21.61
C ARG A 13 8.43 -14.10 20.14
N THR A 14 9.63 -13.65 19.80
CA THR A 14 10.27 -13.94 18.51
C THR A 14 10.56 -15.44 18.42
N ALA A 15 9.82 -16.16 17.57
CA ALA A 15 10.14 -17.53 17.21
C ALA A 15 11.24 -17.52 16.14
N GLN A 16 12.46 -17.83 16.56
CA GLN A 16 13.63 -18.04 15.72
C GLN A 16 13.69 -19.52 15.37
N ILE A 17 13.42 -19.92 14.10
CA ILE A 17 13.63 -21.25 13.45
C ILE A 17 13.10 -21.06 12.00
N MET A 18 13.79 -21.28 10.87
CA MET A 18 14.80 -22.26 10.44
C MET A 18 15.87 -21.63 9.53
N ARG A 19 17.15 -21.82 9.86
CA ARG A 19 18.21 -22.13 8.88
C ARG A 19 18.64 -23.58 9.17
N ASN A 20 18.47 -24.49 8.21
CA ASN A 20 19.51 -25.44 7.78
C ASN A 20 18.97 -26.48 6.77
N SER A 21 19.65 -26.48 5.62
CA SER A 21 20.03 -27.56 4.71
C SER A 21 19.41 -28.96 4.82
N SER A 22 18.91 -29.41 3.67
CA SER A 22 19.25 -30.68 3.00
C SER A 22 19.40 -31.94 3.86
N HIS A 23 18.38 -32.79 3.93
CA HIS A 23 18.44 -34.26 3.71
C HIS A 23 17.07 -34.92 3.98
N GLU A 24 16.69 -35.77 3.03
CA GLU A 24 15.90 -37.00 3.13
C GLU A 24 14.43 -37.01 3.62
N TYR A 25 13.66 -37.78 2.85
CA TYR A 25 12.26 -38.16 3.00
C TYR A 25 12.07 -39.22 4.10
N ASN A 26 10.85 -39.27 4.65
CA ASN A 26 10.24 -40.31 5.50
C ASN A 26 10.79 -40.49 6.93
N ASP A 27 9.98 -40.16 7.94
CA ASP A 27 9.05 -41.13 8.54
C ASP A 27 8.11 -40.42 9.54
N GLY A 28 6.89 -40.96 9.66
CA GLY A 28 5.77 -40.34 10.37
C GLY A 28 6.04 -40.08 11.84
N VAL A 29 5.76 -38.84 12.27
CA VAL A 29 5.55 -38.49 13.66
C VAL A 29 4.19 -37.81 13.76
N PHE A 30 3.25 -38.53 14.35
CA PHE A 30 2.00 -37.99 14.88
C PHE A 30 2.33 -36.82 15.81
N VAL A 31 1.99 -35.60 15.40
CA VAL A 31 2.04 -34.44 16.28
C VAL A 31 0.68 -34.32 16.96
N ASP A 32 0.74 -34.45 18.28
CA ASP A 32 -0.36 -34.36 19.25
C ASP A 32 -1.22 -33.10 19.03
N THR A 33 -2.53 -33.31 18.88
CA THR A 33 -3.54 -32.31 18.47
C THR A 33 -4.19 -31.62 19.66
N SER A 34 -3.41 -31.32 20.71
CA SER A 34 -3.94 -30.75 21.95
C SER A 34 -3.37 -29.38 22.30
N ASN A 35 -3.23 -28.47 21.32
CA ASN A 35 -3.16 -27.03 21.58
C ASN A 35 -3.46 -26.19 20.31
N ASP A 36 -4.71 -26.21 19.86
CA ASP A 36 -5.19 -25.54 18.63
C ASP A 36 -5.21 -24.00 18.69
N LYS A 37 -4.76 -23.39 19.81
CA LYS A 37 -4.76 -21.93 20.02
C LYS A 37 -3.42 -21.24 19.69
N ASP A 38 -2.34 -22.00 19.55
CA ASP A 38 -0.99 -21.45 19.27
C ASP A 38 -0.59 -21.56 17.78
N LEU A 39 -1.39 -22.24 16.95
CA LEU A 39 -1.12 -22.47 15.52
C LEU A 39 -1.63 -21.36 14.58
N ASP A 40 -2.45 -20.42 15.09
CA ASP A 40 -3.08 -19.33 14.33
C ASP A 40 -2.24 -18.03 14.29
N ASN A 41 -1.08 -17.99 14.95
CA ASN A 41 -0.23 -16.79 15.08
C ASN A 41 1.14 -16.93 14.42
N LEU A 42 1.21 -17.54 13.23
CA LEU A 42 2.43 -17.52 12.41
C LEU A 42 2.58 -16.13 11.78
N GLU A 43 3.63 -15.41 12.13
CA GLU A 43 3.91 -14.06 11.66
C GLU A 43 5.39 -13.92 11.27
N VAL A 44 5.66 -13.26 10.14
CA VAL A 44 7.00 -12.92 9.64
C VAL A 44 7.10 -11.46 9.28
N ASP A 45 8.30 -10.92 9.38
CA ASP A 45 8.63 -9.55 9.00
C ASP A 45 8.97 -9.49 7.50
N TYR A 46 8.33 -8.56 6.79
CA TYR A 46 8.46 -8.38 5.36
C TYR A 46 9.89 -8.06 4.91
N ASP A 47 10.59 -7.20 5.66
CA ASP A 47 11.92 -6.73 5.30
C ASP A 47 13.03 -7.70 5.77
N ASN A 48 12.77 -8.50 6.80
CA ASN A 48 13.76 -9.40 7.40
C ASN A 48 13.65 -10.88 6.99
N ASN A 49 12.44 -11.44 6.91
CA ASN A 49 12.24 -12.89 6.74
C ASN A 49 10.93 -13.26 6.04
N VAL A 50 10.58 -12.51 5.00
CA VAL A 50 9.41 -12.77 4.16
C VAL A 50 9.43 -14.17 3.52
N THR A 51 8.26 -14.80 3.45
CA THR A 51 8.08 -16.12 2.84
C THR A 51 8.25 -16.08 1.32
N ASN A 52 8.66 -17.20 0.72
CA ASN A 52 8.84 -17.28 -0.73
C ASN A 52 7.51 -17.08 -1.47
N LEU A 53 6.43 -17.69 -0.97
CA LEU A 53 5.08 -17.50 -1.47
C LEU A 53 4.70 -16.01 -1.51
N TYR A 54 4.90 -15.30 -0.39
CA TYR A 54 4.54 -13.88 -0.33
C TYR A 54 5.40 -13.03 -1.27
N ASN A 55 6.69 -13.37 -1.44
CA ASN A 55 7.56 -12.72 -2.42
C ASN A 55 7.10 -12.94 -3.87
N TYR A 56 6.68 -14.14 -4.22
CA TYR A 56 6.15 -14.39 -5.57
C TYR A 56 4.84 -13.62 -5.80
N ILE A 57 3.96 -13.56 -4.81
CA ILE A 57 2.71 -12.78 -4.88
C ILE A 57 3.00 -11.28 -4.96
N SER A 58 3.94 -10.75 -4.16
CA SER A 58 4.25 -9.31 -4.13
C SER A 58 4.81 -8.82 -5.47
N ASN A 59 5.53 -9.69 -6.18
CA ASN A 59 6.09 -9.46 -7.51
C ASN A 59 5.19 -9.95 -8.66
N SER A 60 3.94 -10.37 -8.38
CA SER A 60 2.98 -10.88 -9.38
C SER A 60 3.47 -12.09 -10.20
N GLN A 61 4.37 -12.90 -9.63
CA GLN A 61 4.92 -14.13 -10.21
C GLN A 61 3.97 -15.32 -9.91
N TRP A 62 2.84 -15.36 -10.62
CA TRP A 62 1.72 -16.24 -10.28
C TRP A 62 1.99 -17.74 -10.43
N GLN A 63 2.86 -18.16 -11.36
CA GLN A 63 3.17 -19.59 -11.57
C GLN A 63 4.08 -20.13 -10.46
N GLU A 64 5.06 -19.33 -10.07
CA GLU A 64 5.96 -19.58 -8.95
C GLU A 64 5.17 -19.57 -7.63
N ALA A 65 4.24 -18.62 -7.47
CA ALA A 65 3.32 -18.60 -6.33
C ALA A 65 2.49 -19.89 -6.23
N LEU A 66 1.87 -20.36 -7.33
CA LEU A 66 1.13 -21.63 -7.35
C LEU A 66 2.00 -22.82 -6.94
N THR A 67 3.25 -22.84 -7.41
CA THR A 67 4.21 -23.89 -7.07
C THR A 67 4.60 -23.81 -5.59
N ALA A 68 4.82 -22.59 -5.06
CA ALA A 68 5.13 -22.35 -3.66
C ALA A 68 3.99 -22.77 -2.72
N VAL A 69 2.74 -22.42 -3.03
CA VAL A 69 1.56 -22.86 -2.25
C VAL A 69 1.49 -24.39 -2.18
N ARG A 70 1.73 -25.08 -3.30
CA ARG A 70 1.69 -26.55 -3.36
C ARG A 70 2.81 -27.19 -2.55
N ASN A 71 4.01 -26.62 -2.60
CA ASN A 71 5.17 -27.15 -1.91
C ASN A 71 5.16 -26.85 -0.41
N ASN A 72 4.65 -25.68 -0.01
CA ASN A 72 4.59 -25.23 1.37
C ASN A 72 3.27 -24.50 1.69
N PRO A 73 2.15 -25.22 1.89
CA PRO A 73 0.84 -24.61 2.14
C PRO A 73 0.77 -23.84 3.46
N ILE A 74 1.71 -24.07 4.38
CA ILE A 74 1.80 -23.34 5.65
C ILE A 74 2.07 -21.85 5.40
N GLU A 75 2.77 -21.49 4.32
CA GLU A 75 3.02 -20.08 3.99
C GLU A 75 1.71 -19.33 3.72
N ALA A 76 0.65 -20.00 3.25
CA ALA A 76 -0.66 -19.39 2.99
C ALA A 76 -1.38 -18.88 4.26
N ARG A 77 -1.04 -19.42 5.43
CA ARG A 77 -1.58 -19.00 6.74
C ARG A 77 -0.65 -18.08 7.54
N THR A 78 0.53 -17.78 7.00
CA THR A 78 1.53 -16.95 7.67
C THR A 78 1.23 -15.47 7.42
N TRP A 79 1.02 -14.71 8.49
CA TRP A 79 0.90 -13.25 8.43
C TRP A 79 2.25 -12.63 8.08
N VAL A 80 2.22 -11.65 7.18
CA VAL A 80 3.40 -10.87 6.80
C VAL A 80 3.17 -9.45 7.26
N VAL A 81 4.11 -8.94 8.07
CA VAL A 81 4.03 -7.64 8.71
C VAL A 81 5.17 -6.77 8.26
N ARG A 82 4.89 -5.50 8.01
CA ARG A 82 5.92 -4.49 7.78
C ARG A 82 5.86 -3.42 8.86
N TYR A 83 7.00 -2.94 9.30
CA TYR A 83 7.12 -1.87 10.31
C TYR A 83 7.67 -0.60 9.66
N HIS A 84 7.41 0.55 10.28
CA HIS A 84 8.07 1.79 9.90
C HIS A 84 9.56 1.75 10.26
N GLU A 85 10.43 2.37 9.44
CA GLU A 85 11.86 2.47 9.73
C GLU A 85 12.12 3.23 11.04
N ASP A 86 11.24 4.18 11.38
CA ASP A 86 11.20 4.86 12.67
C ASP A 86 10.43 4.00 13.69
N SER A 87 11.15 3.49 14.69
CA SER A 87 10.62 2.55 15.71
C SER A 87 9.40 3.04 16.50
N ASP A 88 9.11 4.34 16.46
CA ASP A 88 8.04 4.99 17.22
C ASP A 88 6.69 4.99 16.47
N GLN A 89 6.67 4.72 15.16
CA GLN A 89 5.46 4.78 14.33
C GLN A 89 4.71 3.43 14.23
N GLY A 90 5.29 2.36 14.78
CA GLY A 90 4.62 1.06 14.90
C GLY A 90 4.53 0.25 13.59
N MET A 91 3.51 -0.61 13.52
CA MET A 91 3.23 -1.50 12.39
C MET A 91 2.62 -0.71 11.22
N MET A 92 3.15 -0.91 10.02
CA MET A 92 2.68 -0.25 8.79
C MET A 92 1.50 -0.99 8.16
N TRP A 93 1.59 -2.32 8.05
CA TRP A 93 0.51 -3.19 7.57
C TRP A 93 0.78 -4.65 7.93
N ARG A 94 -0.28 -5.47 7.92
CA ARG A 94 -0.26 -6.90 8.25
C ARG A 94 -1.18 -7.70 7.34
N PHE A 95 -0.62 -8.41 6.38
CA PHE A 95 -1.37 -9.13 5.35
C PHE A 95 -1.15 -10.64 5.42
N LEU A 96 -2.22 -11.39 5.20
CA LEU A 96 -2.09 -12.76 4.68
C LEU A 96 -1.77 -12.73 3.18
N PRO A 97 -1.15 -13.79 2.62
CA PRO A 97 -0.91 -13.92 1.19
C PRO A 97 -2.17 -13.71 0.33
N ILE A 98 -3.35 -14.10 0.83
CA ILE A 98 -4.62 -13.90 0.12
C ILE A 98 -5.03 -12.42 -0.01
N HIS A 99 -4.74 -11.58 0.99
CA HIS A 99 -4.96 -10.13 0.92
C HIS A 99 -4.05 -9.49 -0.13
N SER A 100 -2.75 -9.83 -0.05
CA SER A 100 -1.73 -9.34 -0.97
C SER A 100 -2.01 -9.75 -2.42
N ALA A 101 -2.47 -11.00 -2.63
CA ALA A 101 -2.88 -11.49 -3.94
C ALA A 101 -4.11 -10.76 -4.45
N ALA A 102 -5.17 -10.62 -3.64
CA ALA A 102 -6.41 -9.95 -4.02
C ALA A 102 -6.20 -8.48 -4.45
N ALA A 103 -5.22 -7.80 -3.86
CA ALA A 103 -4.86 -6.43 -4.22
C ALA A 103 -4.11 -6.29 -5.57
N ARG A 104 -3.74 -7.38 -6.24
CA ARG A 104 -2.81 -7.39 -7.39
C ARG A 104 -3.39 -8.03 -8.66
N GLN A 105 -4.72 -8.11 -8.78
CA GLN A 105 -5.41 -8.72 -9.94
C GLN A 105 -4.91 -10.14 -10.25
N PRO A 106 -5.02 -11.07 -9.27
CA PRO A 106 -4.44 -12.39 -9.40
C PRO A 106 -5.26 -13.24 -10.40
N PRO A 107 -4.66 -14.24 -11.03
CA PRO A 107 -5.41 -15.29 -11.71
C PRO A 107 -6.29 -16.05 -10.69
N GLU A 108 -7.50 -16.45 -11.11
CA GLU A 108 -8.45 -17.19 -10.27
C GLU A 108 -7.82 -18.44 -9.62
N ALA A 109 -6.98 -19.16 -10.37
CA ALA A 109 -6.29 -20.35 -9.89
C ALA A 109 -5.41 -20.10 -8.65
N VAL A 110 -4.80 -18.92 -8.53
CA VAL A 110 -3.96 -18.56 -7.36
C VAL A 110 -4.83 -18.40 -6.13
N ILE A 111 -5.95 -17.68 -6.26
CA ILE A 111 -6.90 -17.47 -5.16
C ILE A 111 -7.51 -18.79 -4.72
N GLN A 112 -7.92 -19.65 -5.65
CA GLN A 112 -8.42 -20.98 -5.33
C GLN A 112 -7.36 -21.83 -4.62
N ALA A 113 -6.10 -21.80 -5.05
CA ALA A 113 -5.02 -22.52 -4.38
C ALA A 113 -4.78 -22.01 -2.96
N LEU A 114 -4.82 -20.69 -2.73
CA LEU A 114 -4.68 -20.08 -1.41
C LEU A 114 -5.85 -20.43 -0.49
N ILE A 115 -7.09 -20.41 -1.00
CA ILE A 115 -8.29 -20.84 -0.27
C ILE A 115 -8.20 -22.33 0.09
N GLN A 116 -7.74 -23.17 -0.84
CA GLN A 116 -7.57 -24.61 -0.58
C GLN A 116 -6.49 -24.88 0.47
N ALA A 117 -5.37 -24.14 0.43
CA ALA A 117 -4.29 -24.29 1.40
C ALA A 117 -4.68 -23.77 2.79
N TYR A 118 -5.45 -22.67 2.87
CA TYR A 118 -5.91 -22.10 4.13
C TYR A 118 -7.32 -21.48 4.01
N PRO A 119 -8.41 -22.27 4.17
CA PRO A 119 -9.77 -21.80 4.00
C PRO A 119 -10.20 -20.72 4.99
N LYS A 120 -9.68 -20.76 6.23
CA LYS A 120 -9.97 -19.71 7.23
C LYS A 120 -9.41 -18.34 6.82
N GLY A 121 -8.44 -18.30 5.90
CA GLY A 121 -7.80 -17.05 5.46
C GLY A 121 -8.76 -16.02 4.87
N VAL A 122 -9.84 -16.45 4.20
CA VAL A 122 -10.87 -15.52 3.67
C VAL A 122 -11.75 -14.90 4.76
N THR A 123 -11.77 -15.48 5.96
CA THR A 123 -12.53 -15.00 7.12
C THR A 123 -11.71 -14.10 8.04
N CYS A 124 -10.42 -13.94 7.77
CA CYS A 124 -9.55 -13.04 8.52
C CYS A 124 -9.58 -11.65 7.90
N CYS A 125 -9.73 -10.62 8.72
CA CYS A 125 -9.44 -9.24 8.33
C CYS A 125 -7.97 -8.92 8.61
N ASP A 126 -7.40 -8.01 7.84
CA ASP A 126 -6.07 -7.45 8.10
C ASP A 126 -6.07 -6.44 9.27
N ASP A 127 -4.94 -5.73 9.46
CA ASP A 127 -4.82 -4.66 10.47
C ASP A 127 -5.72 -3.45 10.20
N GLN A 128 -6.16 -3.26 8.96
CA GLN A 128 -7.10 -2.22 8.55
C GLN A 128 -8.56 -2.69 8.64
N GLY A 129 -8.84 -3.89 9.17
CA GLY A 129 -10.18 -4.45 9.25
C GLY A 129 -10.78 -4.82 7.89
N LYS A 130 -9.98 -4.89 6.82
CA LYS A 130 -10.40 -5.23 5.47
C LYS A 130 -10.21 -6.72 5.20
N TYR A 131 -11.24 -7.34 4.62
CA TYR A 131 -11.17 -8.70 4.09
C TYR A 131 -10.55 -8.70 2.68
N ALA A 132 -10.01 -9.84 2.23
CA ALA A 132 -9.50 -10.00 0.87
C ALA A 132 -10.48 -9.56 -0.24
N LEU A 133 -11.79 -9.72 -0.02
CA LEU A 133 -12.83 -9.28 -0.96
C LEU A 133 -12.88 -7.74 -1.15
N HIS A 134 -12.58 -6.96 -0.11
CA HIS A 134 -12.49 -5.49 -0.23
C HIS A 134 -11.37 -5.10 -1.18
N TYR A 135 -10.19 -5.73 -1.05
CA TYR A 135 -9.06 -5.52 -1.94
C TYR A 135 -9.35 -5.97 -3.38
N ALA A 136 -9.97 -7.13 -3.56
CA ALA A 136 -10.33 -7.63 -4.88
C ALA A 136 -11.29 -6.68 -5.61
N ALA A 137 -12.31 -6.18 -4.91
CA ALA A 137 -13.29 -5.25 -5.46
C ALA A 137 -12.68 -3.87 -5.78
N GLY A 138 -11.83 -3.35 -4.89
CA GLY A 138 -11.16 -2.05 -5.06
C GLY A 138 -10.00 -2.04 -6.04
N ASN A 139 -9.43 -3.20 -6.40
CA ASN A 139 -8.27 -3.29 -7.30
C ASN A 139 -8.60 -3.98 -8.63
N GLN A 140 -9.87 -3.98 -9.05
CA GLN A 140 -10.31 -4.51 -10.36
C GLN A 140 -9.90 -5.98 -10.56
N ALA A 141 -10.16 -6.85 -9.57
CA ALA A 141 -10.00 -8.29 -9.77
C ALA A 141 -11.00 -8.83 -10.81
N SER A 142 -10.67 -9.95 -11.44
CA SER A 142 -11.53 -10.62 -12.43
C SER A 142 -12.81 -11.18 -11.78
N THR A 143 -13.86 -11.40 -12.58
CA THR A 143 -15.13 -11.97 -12.09
C THR A 143 -14.92 -13.31 -11.37
N GLY A 144 -14.01 -14.16 -11.87
CA GLY A 144 -13.71 -15.46 -11.28
C GLY A 144 -13.08 -15.37 -9.88
N VAL A 145 -12.21 -14.38 -9.65
CA VAL A 145 -11.62 -14.12 -8.33
C VAL A 145 -12.67 -13.65 -7.34
N ILE A 146 -13.50 -12.68 -7.73
CA ILE A 146 -14.57 -12.14 -6.88
C ILE A 146 -15.54 -13.25 -6.50
N ARG A 147 -15.95 -14.07 -7.47
CA ARG A 147 -16.84 -15.21 -7.23
C ARG A 147 -16.22 -16.23 -6.29
N SER A 148 -14.95 -16.60 -6.51
CA SER A 148 -14.24 -17.55 -5.63
C SER A 148 -14.17 -17.07 -4.18
N LEU A 149 -13.96 -15.77 -3.95
CA LEU A 149 -13.93 -15.18 -2.60
C LEU A 149 -15.33 -15.15 -1.96
N ILE A 150 -16.37 -14.78 -2.73
CA ILE A 150 -17.76 -14.78 -2.27
C ILE A 150 -18.22 -16.22 -1.94
N ASP A 151 -17.95 -17.19 -2.81
CA ASP A 151 -18.34 -18.58 -2.61
C ASP A 151 -17.67 -19.18 -1.35
N ALA A 152 -16.43 -18.78 -1.05
CA ALA A 152 -15.71 -19.21 0.13
C ALA A 152 -16.18 -18.51 1.43
N PHE A 153 -16.55 -17.23 1.36
CA PHE A 153 -17.04 -16.47 2.51
C PHE A 153 -18.11 -15.43 2.10
N PRO A 154 -19.38 -15.84 1.96
CA PRO A 154 -20.43 -14.97 1.42
C PRO A 154 -20.70 -13.72 2.25
N THR A 155 -20.52 -13.80 3.58
CA THR A 155 -20.75 -12.70 4.51
C THR A 155 -19.75 -11.54 4.34
N ALA A 156 -18.58 -11.74 3.71
CA ALA A 156 -17.69 -10.63 3.38
C ALA A 156 -18.32 -9.64 2.40
N ALA A 157 -19.26 -10.07 1.54
CA ALA A 157 -19.92 -9.18 0.58
C ALA A 157 -20.83 -8.14 1.26
N THR A 158 -21.25 -8.40 2.49
CA THR A 158 -22.17 -7.53 3.27
C THR A 158 -21.52 -6.90 4.50
N THR A 159 -20.28 -7.29 4.83
CA THR A 159 -19.55 -6.77 5.99
C THR A 159 -18.81 -5.50 5.59
N SER A 160 -19.00 -4.41 6.35
CA SER A 160 -18.27 -3.16 6.12
C SER A 160 -16.88 -3.21 6.74
N ASP A 161 -15.93 -2.54 6.09
CA ASP A 161 -14.65 -2.21 6.69
C ASP A 161 -14.79 -1.07 7.74
N PRO A 162 -13.70 -0.64 8.41
CA PRO A 162 -13.75 0.46 9.38
C PRO A 162 -14.10 1.84 8.82
N GLU A 163 -14.20 2.00 7.49
CA GLU A 163 -14.72 3.22 6.85
C GLU A 163 -16.23 3.10 6.59
N GLY A 164 -16.86 2.01 7.02
CA GLY A 164 -18.28 1.73 6.73
C GLY A 164 -18.52 1.21 5.31
N LYS A 165 -17.45 0.94 4.53
CA LYS A 165 -17.56 0.56 3.12
C LYS A 165 -17.59 -0.97 2.99
N ILE A 166 -18.70 -1.48 2.46
CA ILE A 166 -18.77 -2.85 1.93
C ILE A 166 -18.05 -2.95 0.56
N PRO A 167 -17.67 -4.15 0.08
CA PRO A 167 -16.89 -4.32 -1.15
C PRO A 167 -17.47 -3.64 -2.41
N ILE A 168 -18.79 -3.53 -2.52
CA ILE A 168 -19.42 -2.87 -3.68
C ILE A 168 -19.16 -1.35 -3.71
N HIS A 169 -18.91 -0.68 -2.58
CA HIS A 169 -18.45 0.72 -2.59
C HIS A 169 -17.07 0.82 -3.23
N TRP A 170 -16.14 -0.06 -2.84
CA TRP A 170 -14.80 -0.09 -3.41
C TRP A 170 -14.82 -0.37 -4.92
N MET A 171 -15.70 -1.28 -5.38
CA MET A 171 -15.91 -1.48 -6.81
C MET A 171 -16.54 -0.24 -7.49
N ALA A 172 -17.47 0.45 -6.83
CA ALA A 172 -18.11 1.65 -7.37
C ALA A 172 -17.15 2.84 -7.49
N ILE A 173 -16.13 2.92 -6.61
CA ILE A 173 -15.05 3.92 -6.64
C ILE A 173 -14.04 3.58 -7.73
N SER A 174 -13.49 2.37 -7.71
CA SER A 174 -12.39 1.98 -8.60
C SER A 174 -12.84 1.56 -10.01
N GLY A 175 -14.11 1.22 -10.16
CA GLY A 175 -14.69 0.60 -11.35
C GLY A 175 -14.43 -0.91 -11.41
N PRO A 176 -15.30 -1.68 -12.07
CA PRO A 176 -15.07 -3.09 -12.30
C PRO A 176 -14.03 -3.30 -13.43
N PHE A 177 -13.28 -4.41 -13.35
CA PHE A 177 -12.41 -4.84 -14.46
C PHE A 177 -13.20 -5.13 -15.73
N GLU A 178 -14.35 -5.80 -15.57
CA GLU A 178 -15.28 -6.15 -16.62
C GLU A 178 -16.72 -6.04 -16.09
N PRO A 179 -17.72 -5.69 -16.92
CA PRO A 179 -19.11 -5.53 -16.45
C PRO A 179 -19.67 -6.77 -15.72
N SER A 180 -19.22 -7.97 -16.11
CA SER A 180 -19.62 -9.24 -15.48
C SER A 180 -19.23 -9.35 -14.02
N ALA A 181 -18.23 -8.60 -13.55
CA ALA A 181 -17.74 -8.61 -12.17
C ALA A 181 -18.73 -7.95 -11.20
N ILE A 182 -19.65 -7.13 -11.70
CA ILE A 182 -20.67 -6.42 -10.91
C ILE A 182 -21.70 -7.43 -10.38
N ALA A 183 -22.15 -8.35 -11.23
CA ALA A 183 -23.28 -9.22 -10.92
C ALA A 183 -23.07 -10.10 -9.67
N PRO A 184 -21.92 -10.77 -9.45
CA PRO A 184 -21.69 -11.56 -8.24
C PRO A 184 -21.80 -10.74 -6.94
N LEU A 185 -21.27 -9.51 -6.92
CA LEU A 185 -21.36 -8.66 -5.73
C LEU A 185 -22.77 -8.12 -5.50
N VAL A 186 -23.48 -7.74 -6.57
CA VAL A 186 -24.88 -7.31 -6.48
C VAL A 186 -25.77 -8.44 -5.97
N GLU A 187 -25.57 -9.66 -6.46
CA GLU A 187 -26.31 -10.85 -6.01
C GLU A 187 -26.00 -11.18 -4.54
N ALA A 188 -24.72 -11.18 -4.15
CA ALA A 188 -24.30 -11.52 -2.79
C ALA A 188 -24.69 -10.46 -1.75
N SER A 189 -24.77 -9.18 -2.14
CA SER A 189 -25.11 -8.08 -1.23
C SER A 189 -26.60 -7.95 -0.88
N LYS A 190 -27.47 -8.86 -1.38
CA LYS A 190 -28.87 -9.05 -0.96
C LYS A 190 -29.64 -7.75 -0.66
N GLN A 191 -29.51 -6.75 -1.52
CA GLN A 191 -30.21 -5.45 -1.43
C GLN A 191 -29.57 -4.36 -0.56
N LEU A 192 -28.30 -4.47 -0.20
CA LEU A 192 -27.54 -3.40 0.47
C LEU A 192 -26.99 -2.32 -0.50
N TYR A 193 -27.67 -2.00 -1.59
CA TYR A 193 -27.23 -0.94 -2.53
C TYR A 193 -27.50 0.48 -2.03
N ASN A 194 -28.39 0.65 -1.03
CA ASN A 194 -28.70 1.92 -0.38
C ASN A 194 -28.04 2.06 1.00
N ILE A 195 -27.10 1.17 1.31
CA ILE A 195 -26.23 1.34 2.48
C ILE A 195 -25.39 2.60 2.26
N VAL A 196 -25.25 3.38 3.30
CA VAL A 196 -24.32 4.51 3.31
C VAL A 196 -23.10 4.11 4.12
N ASP A 197 -21.92 4.53 3.69
CA ASP A 197 -20.70 4.42 4.50
C ASP A 197 -20.68 5.47 5.62
N ASP A 198 -19.55 5.58 6.33
CA ASP A 198 -19.39 6.57 7.42
C ASP A 198 -19.37 8.02 6.91
N GLU A 199 -19.08 8.24 5.63
CA GLU A 199 -19.17 9.54 4.97
C GLU A 199 -20.61 9.87 4.50
N GLY A 200 -21.53 8.91 4.59
CA GLY A 200 -22.92 9.06 4.20
C GLY A 200 -23.19 8.79 2.71
N TRP A 201 -22.23 8.20 1.99
CA TRP A 201 -22.29 7.94 0.56
C TRP A 201 -22.73 6.51 0.27
N THR A 202 -23.63 6.38 -0.71
CA THR A 202 -24.03 5.09 -1.26
C THR A 202 -23.09 4.63 -2.38
N PRO A 203 -23.02 3.32 -2.69
CA PRO A 203 -22.31 2.82 -3.86
C PRO A 203 -22.75 3.50 -5.16
N LEU A 204 -24.05 3.82 -5.29
CA LEU A 204 -24.58 4.49 -6.48
C LEU A 204 -24.08 5.93 -6.61
N GLU A 205 -23.98 6.68 -5.50
CA GLU A 205 -23.42 8.03 -5.49
C GLU A 205 -21.92 8.01 -5.85
N TYR A 206 -21.14 7.05 -5.34
CA TYR A 206 -19.75 6.86 -5.78
C TYR A 206 -19.65 6.50 -7.26
N ALA A 207 -20.53 5.65 -7.78
CA ALA A 207 -20.56 5.34 -9.21
C ALA A 207 -20.86 6.59 -10.06
N TYR A 208 -21.73 7.49 -9.59
CA TYR A 208 -22.02 8.77 -10.25
C TYR A 208 -20.86 9.77 -10.21
N ASP A 209 -20.05 9.79 -9.16
CA ASP A 209 -18.89 10.69 -9.05
C ASP A 209 -17.67 10.16 -9.83
N SER A 210 -17.55 8.84 -9.94
CA SER A 210 -16.39 8.17 -10.53
C SER A 210 -16.28 8.33 -12.06
N THR A 211 -15.10 8.06 -12.62
CA THR A 211 -14.82 8.20 -14.08
C THR A 211 -14.09 7.00 -14.69
N TYR A 212 -14.74 5.82 -14.74
CA TYR A 212 -14.20 4.60 -15.37
C TYR A 212 -15.01 4.09 -16.59
N PRO A 213 -14.41 3.25 -17.48
CA PRO A 213 -15.00 2.82 -18.76
C PRO A 213 -16.31 2.02 -18.72
N TYR A 214 -16.79 1.57 -17.56
CA TYR A 214 -18.03 0.80 -17.38
C TYR A 214 -18.97 1.41 -16.34
N LYS A 215 -18.87 2.73 -16.18
CA LYS A 215 -19.68 3.48 -15.21
C LYS A 215 -21.17 3.30 -15.45
N GLN A 216 -21.60 3.28 -16.70
CA GLN A 216 -23.02 3.20 -17.02
C GLN A 216 -23.59 1.84 -16.60
N GLU A 217 -22.86 0.77 -16.87
CA GLU A 217 -23.21 -0.59 -16.47
C GLU A 217 -23.25 -0.74 -14.94
N MET A 218 -22.30 -0.12 -14.23
CA MET A 218 -22.33 -0.09 -12.76
C MET A 218 -23.53 0.70 -12.23
N ILE A 219 -23.82 1.87 -12.81
CA ILE A 219 -25.00 2.67 -12.45
C ILE A 219 -26.29 1.90 -12.72
N ASP A 220 -26.40 1.25 -13.88
CA ASP A 220 -27.60 0.53 -14.28
C ASP A 220 -27.83 -0.70 -13.38
N ALA A 221 -26.77 -1.45 -13.07
CA ALA A 221 -26.83 -2.58 -12.13
C ALA A 221 -27.22 -2.15 -10.71
N LEU A 222 -26.73 -1.01 -10.23
CA LEU A 222 -27.09 -0.46 -8.92
C LEU A 222 -28.52 0.13 -8.91
N LYS A 223 -28.98 0.73 -10.01
CA LYS A 223 -30.35 1.26 -10.18
C LYS A 223 -31.41 0.18 -10.27
N GLU A 224 -31.11 -0.94 -10.93
CA GLU A 224 -32.02 -2.08 -11.00
C GLU A 224 -32.32 -2.64 -9.61
N GLY A 225 -31.36 -2.49 -8.67
CA GLY A 225 -31.57 -2.69 -7.25
C GLY A 225 -32.40 -1.60 -6.57
N ASP A 226 -32.15 -0.32 -6.87
CA ASP A 226 -32.74 0.86 -6.22
C ASP A 226 -34.27 1.04 -6.43
N SER A 227 -35.05 0.14 -5.85
CA SER A 227 -36.46 0.41 -5.53
C SER A 227 -36.53 1.52 -4.48
N PRO A 228 -37.54 2.41 -4.51
CA PRO A 228 -37.59 3.60 -3.65
C PRO A 228 -37.72 3.22 -2.17
N ARG A 229 -36.59 2.97 -1.51
CA ARG A 229 -36.47 2.64 -0.10
C ARG A 229 -35.52 3.65 0.54
N LYS A 230 -35.91 4.14 1.73
CA LYS A 230 -35.16 5.13 2.52
C LYS A 230 -33.72 4.65 2.76
N ARG A 231 -32.76 5.59 2.75
CA ARG A 231 -31.33 5.37 3.08
C ARG A 231 -31.19 4.46 4.30
N MET A 232 -30.33 3.45 4.23
CA MET A 232 -30.10 2.52 5.34
C MET A 232 -28.76 2.84 6.03
N PRO A 233 -28.75 3.27 7.29
CA PRO A 233 -27.51 3.42 8.06
C PRO A 233 -26.90 2.04 8.39
N ILE A 234 -25.57 1.97 8.53
CA ILE A 234 -24.80 0.75 8.84
C ILE A 234 -25.32 0.02 10.09
N SER A 235 -25.89 0.74 11.05
CA SER A 235 -26.51 0.18 12.27
C SER A 235 -27.73 -0.74 12.02
N SER A 236 -28.17 -0.87 10.78
CA SER A 236 -29.33 -1.69 10.36
C SER A 236 -28.96 -3.10 9.87
N ILE A 237 -27.66 -3.43 9.76
CA ILE A 237 -27.20 -4.74 9.28
C ILE A 237 -27.26 -5.75 10.43
N PRO A 238 -27.88 -6.94 10.27
CA PRO A 238 -27.83 -7.98 11.29
C PRO A 238 -26.38 -8.43 11.52
N THR A 239 -25.84 -8.17 12.72
CA THR A 239 -24.51 -8.61 13.15
C THR A 239 -24.50 -10.04 13.69
N ASP A 240 -25.49 -10.86 13.33
CA ASP A 240 -25.64 -12.23 13.82
C ASP A 240 -24.56 -13.14 13.23
N LEU A 241 -23.45 -13.27 13.95
CA LEU A 241 -22.54 -14.42 13.87
C LEU A 241 -23.27 -15.65 14.42
N PRO A 242 -23.46 -16.74 13.65
CA PRO A 242 -23.69 -18.05 14.20
C PRO A 242 -22.32 -18.68 14.49
N HIS A 243 -22.03 -18.86 15.78
CA HIS A 243 -21.17 -19.93 16.25
C HIS A 243 -21.64 -21.28 15.66
N ASP A 244 -20.67 -22.10 15.22
CA ASP A 244 -20.72 -23.56 15.06
C ASP A 244 -22.07 -24.21 14.67
N SER A 245 -22.19 -24.70 13.43
CA SER A 245 -22.45 -26.14 13.16
C SER A 245 -22.59 -26.44 11.66
N MET A 246 -22.21 -27.68 11.33
CA MET A 246 -22.17 -28.33 10.02
C MET A 246 -23.48 -28.29 9.21
N GLY A 247 -23.35 -28.26 7.87
CA GLY A 247 -24.40 -28.74 6.97
C GLY A 247 -24.32 -28.23 5.53
N TYR A 248 -23.68 -28.98 4.64
CA TYR A 248 -23.71 -28.78 3.18
C TYR A 248 -25.07 -29.21 2.58
N PRO A 249 -25.51 -28.55 1.49
CA PRO A 249 -26.15 -29.32 0.42
C PRO A 249 -25.67 -28.93 -0.99
N SER A 250 -25.51 -29.97 -1.83
CA SER A 250 -25.24 -29.93 -3.27
C SER A 250 -26.53 -29.75 -4.10
N PRO A 251 -26.45 -29.39 -5.40
CA PRO A 251 -27.60 -29.07 -6.24
C PRO A 251 -28.11 -30.29 -7.04
N LEU A 252 -29.42 -30.34 -7.35
CA LEU A 252 -30.04 -30.76 -8.64
C LEU A 252 -31.56 -31.11 -8.55
N SER A 253 -32.20 -30.94 -9.71
CA SER A 253 -33.51 -31.46 -10.21
C SER A 253 -34.79 -30.67 -9.88
N VAL A 254 -35.92 -30.69 -10.63
CA VAL A 254 -36.41 -30.89 -12.04
C VAL A 254 -37.97 -30.76 -11.92
N PHE A 255 -38.70 -30.59 -13.05
CA PHE A 255 -40.17 -30.67 -13.28
C PHE A 255 -40.92 -29.32 -13.22
N SER A 256 -41.45 -28.71 -14.29
CA SER A 256 -42.37 -29.11 -15.38
C SER A 256 -43.80 -29.44 -14.93
N ASN A 257 -44.82 -28.72 -15.46
CA ASN A 257 -46.01 -29.31 -16.11
C ASN A 257 -47.11 -28.30 -16.58
N PHE A 258 -47.59 -28.53 -17.82
CA PHE A 258 -48.99 -28.52 -18.38
C PHE A 258 -49.82 -27.20 -18.48
N SER A 259 -50.73 -26.94 -19.44
CA SER A 259 -51.15 -27.46 -20.78
C SER A 259 -52.34 -26.58 -21.35
N PRO A 260 -52.73 -26.67 -22.64
CA PRO A 260 -53.64 -25.72 -23.34
C PRO A 260 -55.09 -26.22 -23.66
N ARG A 261 -55.98 -25.32 -24.11
CA ARG A 261 -57.43 -25.55 -24.40
C ARG A 261 -57.81 -25.28 -25.87
N ARG A 262 -58.88 -25.96 -26.35
CA ARG A 262 -59.32 -26.21 -27.75
C ARG A 262 -60.77 -25.72 -28.01
N GLN A 263 -61.13 -25.51 -29.30
CA GLN A 263 -62.42 -25.81 -30.03
C GLN A 263 -63.02 -24.65 -30.89
N GLN A 264 -63.16 -24.82 -32.23
CA GLN A 264 -64.37 -25.12 -33.09
C GLN A 264 -65.17 -23.84 -33.52
N GLY A 265 -65.82 -23.64 -34.68
CA GLY A 265 -66.12 -24.37 -35.95
C GLY A 265 -67.36 -23.75 -36.69
N SER A 266 -67.55 -24.02 -38.00
CA SER A 266 -68.78 -23.93 -38.88
C SER A 266 -69.35 -22.58 -39.39
N SER A 267 -70.16 -22.42 -40.47
CA SER A 267 -70.42 -23.04 -41.81
C SER A 267 -71.64 -22.34 -42.51
N ALA A 268 -71.59 -22.15 -43.85
CA ALA A 268 -72.65 -22.15 -44.91
C ALA A 268 -73.87 -21.19 -45.00
N TYR A 269 -74.16 -20.66 -46.22
CA TYR A 269 -75.30 -20.96 -47.14
C TYR A 269 -75.58 -19.83 -48.19
N GLY A 270 -75.99 -20.20 -49.42
CA GLY A 270 -76.32 -19.30 -50.55
C GLY A 270 -77.82 -19.24 -50.93
N SER A 271 -78.18 -18.55 -52.03
CA SER A 271 -79.49 -18.59 -52.74
C SER A 271 -79.47 -17.79 -54.07
N GLY A 272 -80.26 -18.19 -55.08
CA GLY A 272 -80.46 -17.50 -56.37
C GLY A 272 -81.93 -17.41 -56.83
N ALA A 273 -82.20 -16.70 -57.95
CA ALA A 273 -83.46 -16.71 -58.76
C ALA A 273 -83.22 -15.92 -60.10
N SER A 274 -83.40 -16.49 -61.30
CA SER A 274 -84.60 -16.60 -62.21
C SER A 274 -85.08 -15.30 -62.90
N VAL A 275 -85.32 -15.33 -64.23
CA VAL A 275 -86.57 -14.87 -64.94
C VAL A 275 -86.46 -14.84 -66.50
N ARG A 276 -87.40 -15.58 -67.11
CA ARG A 276 -88.25 -15.45 -68.36
C ARG A 276 -87.74 -14.98 -69.75
N SER A 277 -88.27 -15.72 -70.73
CA SER A 277 -88.35 -15.50 -72.19
C SER A 277 -89.48 -14.57 -72.65
N VAL A 278 -89.35 -13.95 -73.82
CA VAL A 278 -90.46 -13.71 -74.79
C VAL A 278 -89.92 -13.69 -76.24
N ASN A 279 -90.63 -14.33 -77.16
CA ASN A 279 -90.39 -14.38 -78.61
C ASN A 279 -91.47 -13.57 -79.35
N THR A 280 -91.12 -12.85 -80.43
CA THR A 280 -92.08 -12.33 -81.44
C THR A 280 -91.45 -12.36 -82.84
N ALA A 281 -92.12 -13.02 -83.80
CA ALA A 281 -91.84 -13.07 -85.25
C ALA A 281 -92.64 -11.95 -85.99
N MET A 282 -92.34 -11.43 -87.19
CA MET A 282 -92.25 -12.07 -88.52
C MET A 282 -91.85 -11.03 -89.62
N SER A 283 -91.45 -11.55 -90.80
CA SER A 283 -91.54 -10.97 -92.18
C SER A 283 -90.40 -10.11 -92.77
N ARG A 284 -89.44 -10.74 -93.49
CA ARG A 284 -88.91 -10.41 -94.87
C ARG A 284 -88.07 -11.62 -95.38
N GLY A 285 -88.69 -12.57 -96.09
CA GLY A 285 -88.26 -13.99 -96.11
C GLY A 285 -86.91 -14.41 -96.72
N THR A 286 -86.23 -13.62 -97.56
CA THR A 286 -84.93 -14.01 -98.14
C THR A 286 -83.82 -13.01 -97.82
N THR A 287 -84.08 -11.71 -97.96
CA THR A 287 -83.19 -10.64 -97.50
C THR A 287 -83.05 -10.60 -95.98
N ASN A 288 -84.09 -10.88 -95.16
CA ASN A 288 -83.87 -11.01 -93.72
C ASN A 288 -83.13 -12.28 -93.34
N LYS A 289 -83.13 -13.34 -94.15
CA LYS A 289 -82.33 -14.54 -93.84
C LYS A 289 -80.84 -14.27 -94.02
N THR A 290 -80.43 -13.60 -95.10
CA THR A 290 -79.04 -13.15 -95.28
C THR A 290 -78.66 -12.05 -94.30
N ILE A 291 -79.54 -11.06 -94.05
CA ILE A 291 -79.30 -10.03 -93.03
C ILE A 291 -79.23 -10.65 -91.63
N ALA A 292 -80.05 -11.65 -91.30
CA ALA A 292 -79.95 -12.37 -90.01
C ALA A 292 -78.67 -13.19 -89.92
N LYS A 293 -78.23 -13.83 -91.01
CA LYS A 293 -76.94 -14.54 -91.06
C LYS A 293 -75.75 -13.60 -90.87
N TYR A 294 -75.73 -12.47 -91.57
CA TYR A 294 -74.68 -11.44 -91.38
C TYR A 294 -74.77 -10.79 -90.01
N LYS A 295 -75.97 -10.52 -89.47
CA LYS A 295 -76.14 -10.04 -88.09
C LYS A 295 -75.61 -11.05 -87.07
N ALA A 296 -75.91 -12.34 -87.23
CA ALA A 296 -75.38 -13.39 -86.37
C ALA A 296 -73.86 -13.50 -86.46
N GLN A 297 -73.29 -13.35 -87.66
CA GLN A 297 -71.84 -13.35 -87.87
C GLN A 297 -71.16 -12.11 -87.28
N ILE A 298 -71.79 -10.93 -87.38
CA ILE A 298 -71.36 -9.70 -86.71
C ILE A 298 -71.44 -9.87 -85.19
N VAL A 299 -72.50 -10.48 -84.66
CA VAL A 299 -72.63 -10.76 -83.22
C VAL A 299 -71.55 -11.73 -82.76
N LYS A 300 -71.26 -12.78 -83.54
CA LYS A 300 -70.17 -13.72 -83.25
C LYS A 300 -68.80 -13.02 -83.24
N LEU A 301 -68.47 -12.25 -84.28
CA LEU A 301 -67.22 -11.50 -84.36
C LEU A 301 -67.10 -10.44 -83.25
N LYS A 302 -68.21 -9.80 -82.87
CA LYS A 302 -68.24 -8.88 -81.73
C LYS A 302 -67.99 -9.60 -80.41
N ALA A 303 -68.54 -10.80 -80.22
CA ALA A 303 -68.30 -11.62 -79.05
C ALA A 303 -66.84 -12.09 -78.99
N GLU A 304 -66.26 -12.52 -80.11
CA GLU A 304 -64.84 -12.89 -80.21
C GLU A 304 -63.91 -11.70 -79.95
N LEU A 305 -64.22 -10.51 -80.49
CA LEU A 305 -63.49 -9.27 -80.19
C LEU A 305 -63.58 -8.89 -78.72
N ALA A 306 -64.76 -9.02 -78.11
CA ALA A 306 -64.95 -8.75 -76.69
C ALA A 306 -64.16 -9.74 -75.82
N TYR A 307 -64.15 -11.03 -76.17
CA TYR A 307 -63.37 -12.05 -75.48
C TYR A 307 -61.86 -11.79 -75.60
N ASN A 308 -61.37 -11.49 -76.80
CA ASN A 308 -59.95 -11.20 -77.00
C ASN A 308 -59.51 -9.91 -76.30
N ARG A 309 -60.36 -8.88 -76.25
CA ARG A 309 -60.10 -7.67 -75.46
C ARG A 309 -60.05 -7.98 -73.97
N ALA A 310 -61.03 -8.69 -73.44
CA ALA A 310 -61.04 -9.09 -72.03
C ALA A 310 -59.80 -9.94 -71.66
N SER A 311 -59.43 -10.91 -72.51
CA SER A 311 -58.23 -11.73 -72.29
C SER A 311 -56.93 -10.94 -72.40
N HIS A 312 -56.87 -9.91 -73.26
CA HIS A 312 -55.70 -9.04 -73.34
C HIS A 312 -55.63 -8.08 -72.15
N GLU A 313 -56.75 -7.49 -71.74
CA GLU A 313 -56.87 -6.64 -70.55
C GLU A 313 -56.47 -7.41 -69.29
N GLU A 314 -56.90 -8.66 -69.12
CA GLU A 314 -56.49 -9.54 -68.02
C GLU A 314 -54.97 -9.76 -68.01
N LYS A 315 -54.35 -10.03 -69.17
CA LYS A 315 -52.88 -10.19 -69.26
C LYS A 315 -52.14 -8.91 -68.91
N VAL A 316 -52.64 -7.75 -69.37
CA VAL A 316 -52.04 -6.45 -69.06
C VAL A 316 -52.19 -6.14 -67.57
N MET A 317 -53.34 -6.42 -66.95
CA MET A 317 -53.51 -6.23 -65.51
C MET A 317 -52.59 -7.14 -64.70
N ASN A 318 -52.47 -8.42 -65.06
CA ASN A 318 -51.57 -9.33 -64.35
C ASN A 318 -50.10 -8.90 -64.47
N GLN A 319 -49.67 -8.44 -65.66
CA GLN A 319 -48.31 -7.89 -65.84
C GLN A 319 -48.12 -6.59 -65.03
N GLN A 320 -49.13 -5.75 -64.96
CA GLN A 320 -49.08 -4.52 -64.16
C GLN A 320 -48.96 -4.84 -62.67
N GLU A 321 -49.74 -5.81 -62.16
CA GLU A 321 -49.67 -6.28 -60.77
C GLU A 321 -48.30 -6.90 -60.44
N GLU A 322 -47.73 -7.71 -61.34
CA GLU A 322 -46.37 -8.25 -61.19
C GLU A 322 -45.31 -7.14 -61.12
N HIS A 323 -45.41 -6.10 -61.97
CA HIS A 323 -44.49 -4.97 -61.95
C HIS A 323 -44.67 -4.10 -60.71
N ASP A 324 -45.90 -3.87 -60.26
CA ASP A 324 -46.18 -3.10 -59.04
C ASP A 324 -45.62 -3.84 -57.80
N ASP A 325 -45.75 -5.17 -57.73
CA ASP A 325 -45.13 -6.02 -56.70
C ASP A 325 -43.59 -5.94 -56.71
N GLU A 326 -42.97 -5.88 -57.89
CA GLU A 326 -41.51 -5.71 -58.03
C GLU A 326 -41.05 -4.32 -57.58
N ILE A 327 -41.80 -3.28 -57.91
CA ILE A 327 -41.54 -1.90 -57.47
C ILE A 327 -41.62 -1.82 -55.94
N GLU A 328 -42.65 -2.38 -55.32
CA GLU A 328 -42.80 -2.36 -53.86
C GLU A 328 -41.63 -3.09 -53.16
N LYS A 329 -41.16 -4.21 -53.71
CA LYS A 329 -39.96 -4.91 -53.22
C LYS A 329 -38.70 -4.05 -53.33
N LEU A 330 -38.51 -3.38 -54.46
CA LEU A 330 -37.36 -2.49 -54.68
C LEU A 330 -37.39 -1.28 -53.73
N ASP A 331 -38.55 -0.65 -53.57
CA ASP A 331 -38.72 0.49 -52.65
C ASP A 331 -38.45 0.08 -51.20
N SER A 332 -38.93 -1.11 -50.79
CA SER A 332 -38.63 -1.67 -49.47
C SER A 332 -37.12 -1.92 -49.29
N ALA A 333 -36.45 -2.46 -50.30
CA ALA A 333 -35.00 -2.69 -50.26
C ALA A 333 -34.18 -1.39 -50.21
N ILE A 334 -34.56 -0.38 -51.00
CA ILE A 334 -33.92 0.95 -51.01
C ILE A 334 -34.07 1.62 -49.65
N ASN A 335 -35.28 1.61 -49.07
CA ASN A 335 -35.53 2.20 -47.76
C ASN A 335 -34.75 1.48 -46.65
N ALA A 336 -34.62 0.16 -46.73
CA ALA A 336 -33.78 -0.60 -45.80
C ALA A 336 -32.31 -0.19 -45.89
N GLU A 337 -31.78 0.06 -47.08
CA GLU A 337 -30.39 0.47 -47.27
C GLU A 337 -30.13 1.93 -46.82
N ILE A 338 -31.08 2.84 -47.09
CA ILE A 338 -31.04 4.21 -46.57
C ILE A 338 -31.00 4.20 -45.04
N GLU A 339 -31.83 3.37 -44.41
CA GLU A 339 -31.89 3.25 -42.95
C GLU A 339 -30.60 2.68 -42.35
N LYS A 340 -29.94 1.73 -43.02
CA LYS A 340 -28.58 1.28 -42.63
C LYS A 340 -27.57 2.41 -42.71
N GLY A 341 -27.61 3.21 -43.79
CA GLY A 341 -26.74 4.38 -43.97
C GLY A 341 -26.94 5.43 -42.87
N ARG A 342 -28.21 5.69 -42.49
CA ARG A 342 -28.56 6.60 -41.38
C ARG A 342 -27.96 6.11 -40.06
N ARG A 343 -28.14 4.83 -39.72
CA ARG A 343 -27.57 4.24 -38.50
C ARG A 343 -26.04 4.32 -38.48
N ALA A 344 -25.38 4.04 -39.60
CA ALA A 344 -23.93 4.16 -39.70
C ALA A 344 -23.44 5.61 -39.48
N LYS A 345 -24.16 6.60 -40.02
CA LYS A 345 -23.86 8.03 -39.82
C LYS A 345 -24.04 8.45 -38.36
N GLU A 346 -25.09 7.97 -37.69
CA GLU A 346 -25.32 8.24 -36.27
C GLU A 346 -24.22 7.63 -35.40
N GLN A 347 -23.79 6.40 -35.69
CA GLN A 347 -22.66 5.78 -35.02
C GLN A 347 -21.36 6.57 -35.24
N LEU A 348 -21.12 7.07 -36.46
CA LEU A 348 -19.94 7.88 -36.76
C LEU A 348 -19.97 9.20 -35.98
N ASN A 349 -21.11 9.87 -35.90
CA ASN A 349 -21.27 11.08 -35.11
C ASN A 349 -21.01 10.84 -33.62
N ALA A 350 -21.53 9.74 -33.06
CA ALA A 350 -21.26 9.37 -31.66
C ALA A 350 -19.76 9.10 -31.43
N LYS A 351 -19.09 8.41 -32.36
CA LYS A 351 -17.64 8.20 -32.31
C LYS A 351 -16.86 9.51 -32.37
N ASN A 352 -17.24 10.44 -33.24
CA ASN A 352 -16.59 11.75 -33.35
C ASN A 352 -16.74 12.58 -32.06
N GLN A 353 -17.92 12.56 -31.43
CA GLN A 353 -18.12 13.21 -30.13
C GLN A 353 -17.22 12.61 -29.04
N TYR A 354 -17.06 11.28 -29.04
CA TYR A 354 -16.15 10.61 -28.11
C TYR A 354 -14.69 10.97 -28.37
N ILE A 355 -14.26 11.06 -29.63
CA ILE A 355 -12.91 11.50 -30.01
C ILE A 355 -12.66 12.93 -29.50
N MET A 356 -13.58 13.87 -29.75
CA MET A 356 -13.44 15.25 -29.26
C MET A 356 -13.31 15.32 -27.73
N TYR A 357 -14.10 14.53 -27.00
CA TYR A 357 -13.99 14.43 -25.54
C TYR A 357 -12.61 13.90 -25.10
N LYS A 358 -12.11 12.86 -25.78
CA LYS A 358 -10.78 12.29 -25.50
C LYS A 358 -9.67 13.29 -25.79
N GLU A 359 -9.74 14.03 -26.89
CA GLU A 359 -8.77 15.07 -27.23
C GLU A 359 -8.75 16.18 -26.17
N GLN A 360 -9.91 16.61 -25.68
CA GLN A 360 -10.00 17.59 -24.58
C GLN A 360 -9.36 17.05 -23.29
N LYS A 361 -9.60 15.79 -22.95
CA LYS A 361 -9.02 15.16 -21.74
C LYS A 361 -7.50 15.00 -21.86
N ILE A 362 -7.00 14.57 -23.02
CA ILE A 362 -5.57 14.50 -23.32
C ILE A 362 -4.94 15.88 -23.16
N THR A 363 -5.55 16.92 -23.75
CA THR A 363 -5.07 18.31 -23.62
C THR A 363 -5.05 18.79 -22.17
N SER A 364 -6.01 18.36 -21.33
CA SER A 364 -6.00 18.68 -19.89
C SER A 364 -4.85 17.98 -19.17
N CYS A 365 -4.68 16.67 -19.41
CA CYS A 365 -3.59 15.90 -18.83
C CYS A 365 -2.22 16.43 -19.27
N ASP A 366 -2.05 16.86 -20.51
CA ASP A 366 -0.80 17.44 -21.01
C ASP A 366 -0.45 18.75 -20.27
N LYS A 367 -1.46 19.56 -19.92
CA LYS A 367 -1.26 20.77 -19.10
C LYS A 367 -0.84 20.44 -17.67
N GLU A 368 -1.47 19.46 -17.05
CA GLU A 368 -1.10 18.98 -15.72
C GLU A 368 0.33 18.42 -15.72
N LEU A 369 0.67 17.62 -16.73
CA LEU A 369 2.01 17.05 -16.89
C LEU A 369 3.07 18.14 -17.12
N ALA A 370 2.76 19.18 -17.90
CA ALA A 370 3.63 20.33 -18.05
C ALA A 370 3.85 21.09 -16.73
N HIS A 371 2.79 21.25 -15.92
CA HIS A 371 2.89 21.86 -14.60
C HIS A 371 3.76 21.03 -13.65
N PHE A 372 3.56 19.70 -13.60
CA PHE A 372 4.39 18.81 -12.80
C PHE A 372 5.86 18.84 -13.22
N ASN A 373 6.14 18.89 -14.53
CA ASN A 373 7.51 19.02 -15.02
C ASN A 373 8.17 20.34 -14.60
N GLU A 374 7.43 21.45 -14.60
CA GLU A 374 7.94 22.73 -14.11
C GLU A 374 8.24 22.69 -12.61
N VAL A 375 7.34 22.11 -11.81
CA VAL A 375 7.54 21.94 -10.36
C VAL A 375 8.76 21.06 -10.08
N ASN A 376 8.90 19.93 -10.78
CA ASN A 376 10.03 19.02 -10.64
C ASN A 376 11.36 19.70 -11.02
N ALA A 377 11.37 20.55 -12.05
CA ALA A 377 12.55 21.32 -12.42
C ALA A 377 12.93 22.32 -11.32
N ARG A 378 11.97 23.00 -10.70
CA ARG A 378 12.21 23.91 -9.56
C ARG A 378 12.76 23.17 -8.34
N LEU A 379 12.14 22.06 -7.96
CA LEU A 379 12.61 21.23 -6.83
C LEU A 379 14.01 20.68 -7.08
N SER A 380 14.32 20.27 -8.31
CA SER A 380 15.67 19.80 -8.67
C SER A 380 16.73 20.89 -8.49
N ALA A 381 16.43 22.13 -8.90
CA ALA A 381 17.32 23.28 -8.70
C ALA A 381 17.50 23.62 -7.21
N GLU A 382 16.44 23.49 -6.40
CA GLU A 382 16.51 23.71 -4.96
C GLU A 382 17.38 22.64 -4.27
N ILE A 383 17.20 21.36 -4.64
CA ILE A 383 18.05 20.25 -4.15
C ILE A 383 19.51 20.48 -4.50
N GLU A 384 19.82 20.95 -5.71
CA GLU A 384 21.19 21.26 -6.12
C GLU A 384 21.80 22.40 -5.29
N THR A 385 21.00 23.43 -5.01
CA THR A 385 21.40 24.56 -4.18
C THR A 385 21.69 24.13 -2.73
N LEU A 386 20.77 23.36 -2.13
CA LEU A 386 20.95 22.79 -0.79
C LEU A 386 22.16 21.85 -0.72
N SER A 387 22.36 21.03 -1.75
CA SER A 387 23.52 20.15 -1.86
C SER A 387 24.83 20.95 -1.89
N GLN A 388 24.85 22.09 -2.57
CA GLN A 388 26.02 22.98 -2.56
C GLN A 388 26.27 23.61 -1.19
N GLN A 389 25.21 24.03 -0.48
CA GLN A 389 25.33 24.55 0.88
C GLN A 389 25.90 23.49 1.83
N MET A 390 25.37 22.26 1.78
CA MET A 390 25.86 21.13 2.56
C MET A 390 27.35 20.83 2.29
N ARG A 391 27.80 20.93 1.03
CA ARG A 391 29.22 20.79 0.68
C ARG A 391 30.07 21.88 1.32
N ASN A 392 29.61 23.12 1.30
CA ASN A 392 30.33 24.24 1.92
C ASN A 392 30.44 24.08 3.44
N GLU A 393 29.34 23.72 4.12
CA GLU A 393 29.33 23.46 5.56
C GLU A 393 30.22 22.28 5.95
N LYS A 394 30.23 21.22 5.13
CA LYS A 394 31.14 20.09 5.35
C LYS A 394 32.62 20.52 5.30
N ASN A 395 32.96 21.44 4.41
CA ASN A 395 34.32 21.99 4.32
C ASN A 395 34.67 22.83 5.54
N THR A 396 33.77 23.71 6.00
CA THR A 396 34.02 24.52 7.21
C THR A 396 34.15 23.64 8.46
N VAL A 397 33.32 22.60 8.60
CA VAL A 397 33.46 21.59 9.66
C VAL A 397 34.82 20.88 9.58
N GLY A 398 35.30 20.58 8.37
CA GLY A 398 36.65 20.06 8.15
C GLY A 398 37.75 20.98 8.66
N GLU A 399 37.67 22.28 8.38
CA GLU A 399 38.59 23.29 8.87
C GLU A 399 38.57 23.40 10.40
N TYR A 400 37.37 23.41 11.01
CA TYR A 400 37.24 23.42 12.47
C TYR A 400 37.84 22.17 13.12
N LYS A 401 37.67 20.99 12.52
CA LYS A 401 38.32 19.76 13.00
C LYS A 401 39.84 19.87 12.97
N LEU A 402 40.42 20.38 11.88
CA LEU A 402 41.86 20.62 11.79
C LEU A 402 42.32 21.61 12.87
N ARG A 403 41.57 22.69 13.12
CA ARG A 403 41.90 23.64 14.17
C ARG A 403 41.85 23.02 15.57
N ILE A 404 40.84 22.19 15.86
CA ILE A 404 40.73 21.46 17.12
C ILE A 404 41.93 20.54 17.33
N THR A 405 42.31 19.75 16.31
CA THR A 405 43.49 18.86 16.43
C THR A 405 44.78 19.65 16.67
N SER A 406 44.97 20.79 16.00
CA SER A 406 46.11 21.67 16.24
C SER A 406 46.14 22.22 17.67
N LEU A 407 44.98 22.63 18.20
CA LEU A 407 44.86 23.10 19.58
C LEU A 407 45.11 21.99 20.59
N GLN A 408 44.62 20.78 20.34
CA GLN A 408 44.87 19.61 21.18
C GLN A 408 46.37 19.28 21.27
N THR A 409 47.10 19.34 20.14
CA THR A 409 48.55 19.14 20.14
C THR A 409 49.25 20.21 20.97
N LYS A 410 48.89 21.49 20.78
CA LYS A 410 49.45 22.60 21.58
C LYS A 410 49.17 22.45 23.08
N MET A 411 47.95 22.05 23.46
CA MET A 411 47.62 21.77 24.86
C MET A 411 48.46 20.65 25.44
N LYS A 412 48.72 19.60 24.66
CA LYS A 412 49.57 18.48 25.09
C LYS A 412 51.02 18.91 25.29
N ASP A 413 51.55 19.73 24.38
CA ASP A 413 52.90 20.30 24.51
C ASP A 413 52.99 21.19 25.76
N MET A 414 52.03 22.09 25.96
CA MET A 414 51.95 22.93 27.15
C MET A 414 51.86 22.09 28.44
N SER A 415 51.10 21.01 28.44
CA SER A 415 50.99 20.11 29.60
C SER A 415 52.33 19.42 29.91
N ARG A 416 53.10 19.06 28.87
CA ARG A 416 54.45 18.50 29.04
C ARG A 416 55.42 19.54 29.59
N ASP A 417 55.33 20.78 29.10
CA ASP A 417 56.15 21.88 29.62
C ASP A 417 55.83 22.17 31.09
N GLN A 418 54.55 22.16 31.47
CA GLN A 418 54.14 22.25 32.88
C GLN A 418 54.73 21.11 33.73
N GLU A 419 54.67 19.86 33.26
CA GLU A 419 55.26 18.72 33.98
C GLU A 419 56.78 18.89 34.17
N ASN A 420 57.48 19.38 33.15
CA ASN A 420 58.92 19.64 33.22
C ASN A 420 59.25 20.78 34.20
N ILE A 421 58.48 21.87 34.19
CA ILE A 421 58.62 22.97 35.15
C ILE A 421 58.41 22.46 36.58
N THR A 422 57.39 21.64 36.78
CA THR A 422 57.06 21.09 38.12
C THR A 422 58.19 20.22 38.64
N LYS A 423 58.75 19.33 37.80
CA LYS A 423 59.93 18.51 38.16
C LYS A 423 61.16 19.36 38.50
N SER A 424 61.40 20.42 37.74
CA SER A 424 62.52 21.34 38.01
C SER A 424 62.32 22.09 39.33
N LEU A 425 61.09 22.50 39.65
CA LEU A 425 60.76 23.12 40.93
C LEU A 425 60.93 22.15 42.10
N GLU A 426 60.47 20.90 41.97
CA GLU A 426 60.67 19.86 42.99
C GLU A 426 62.16 19.58 43.24
N ALA A 427 62.99 19.56 42.19
CA ALA A 427 64.44 19.39 42.31
C ALA A 427 65.09 20.58 43.06
N LEU A 428 64.71 21.81 42.71
CA LEU A 428 65.16 23.03 43.40
C LEU A 428 64.74 23.02 44.87
N GLU A 429 63.50 22.62 45.18
CA GLU A 429 63.01 22.53 46.55
C GLU A 429 63.76 21.47 47.35
N ALA A 430 64.02 20.30 46.76
CA ALA A 430 64.80 19.25 47.40
C ALA A 430 66.24 19.70 47.71
N ASP A 431 66.88 20.44 46.80
CA ASP A 431 68.22 20.97 47.03
C ASP A 431 68.22 22.10 48.07
N ALA A 432 67.19 22.95 48.09
CA ALA A 432 66.98 23.96 49.13
C ALA A 432 66.77 23.31 50.51
N GLN A 433 65.98 22.22 50.59
CA GLN A 433 65.76 21.45 51.82
C GLN A 433 67.06 20.80 52.32
N LYS A 434 67.84 20.15 51.44
CA LYS A 434 69.16 19.59 51.80
C LYS A 434 70.10 20.67 52.33
N ALA A 435 70.16 21.83 51.66
CA ALA A 435 70.96 22.96 52.10
C ALA A 435 70.51 23.47 53.48
N SER A 436 69.19 23.56 53.71
CA SER A 436 68.61 23.91 55.01
C SER A 436 68.96 22.92 56.12
N GLU A 437 68.85 21.61 55.86
CA GLU A 437 69.23 20.57 56.81
C GLU A 437 70.72 20.58 57.14
N LEU A 438 71.58 20.77 56.14
CA LEU A 438 73.02 20.88 56.32
C LEU A 438 73.35 22.09 57.20
N ARG A 439 72.71 23.23 56.96
CA ARG A 439 72.82 24.43 57.81
C ARG A 439 72.40 24.12 59.24
N ARG A 440 71.25 23.48 59.45
CA ARG A 440 70.77 23.08 60.78
C ARG A 440 71.75 22.17 61.52
N LYS A 441 72.34 21.18 60.82
CA LYS A 441 73.35 20.27 61.40
C LYS A 441 74.63 21.01 61.81
N LYS A 442 75.12 21.94 60.98
CA LYS A 442 76.29 22.77 61.31
C LYS A 442 76.04 23.62 62.55
N LEU A 443 74.89 24.29 62.62
CA LEU A 443 74.49 25.06 63.81
C LEU A 443 74.39 24.19 65.06
N GLN A 444 73.78 23.00 64.97
CA GLN A 444 73.70 22.08 66.10
C GLN A 444 75.09 21.64 66.58
N ALA A 445 76.02 21.35 65.66
CA ALA A 445 77.38 20.97 66.02
C ALA A 445 78.12 22.09 66.75
N LEU A 446 77.96 23.36 66.32
CA LEU A 446 78.53 24.51 67.03
C LEU A 446 77.94 24.66 68.44
N PHE A 447 76.62 24.49 68.60
CA PHE A 447 75.99 24.51 69.93
C PHE A 447 76.47 23.35 70.82
N ASP A 448 76.63 22.15 70.28
CA ASP A 448 77.13 20.99 71.03
C ASP A 448 78.59 21.19 71.45
N GLU A 449 79.42 21.80 70.59
CA GLU A 449 80.81 22.17 70.87
C GLU A 449 80.87 23.22 72.00
N GLU A 450 80.06 24.29 71.91
CA GLU A 450 79.96 25.29 72.98
C GLU A 450 79.49 24.66 74.30
N MET A 451 78.49 23.78 74.28
CA MET A 451 78.02 23.08 75.47
C MET A 451 79.08 22.14 76.06
N LYS A 452 79.93 21.53 75.23
CA LYS A 452 81.07 20.71 75.66
C LYS A 452 82.14 21.58 76.31
N GLU A 453 82.52 22.70 75.70
CA GLU A 453 83.45 23.67 76.27
C GLU A 453 82.94 24.19 77.62
N GLN A 454 81.66 24.52 77.73
CA GLN A 454 81.04 24.94 78.99
C GLN A 454 81.08 23.84 80.06
N ARG A 455 80.90 22.57 79.69
CA ARG A 455 81.04 21.43 80.61
C ARG A 455 82.49 21.24 81.04
N GLU A 456 83.44 21.31 80.12
CA GLU A 456 84.88 21.22 80.42
C GLU A 456 85.32 22.38 81.33
N LEU A 457 84.83 23.60 81.10
CA LEU A 457 85.06 24.76 81.95
C LEU A 457 84.46 24.55 83.35
N LYS A 458 83.28 23.93 83.45
CA LYS A 458 82.62 23.61 84.71
C LYS A 458 83.35 22.51 85.48
N GLU A 459 83.86 21.48 84.81
CA GLU A 459 84.69 20.42 85.40
C GLU A 459 86.08 20.94 85.80
N MET A 460 86.73 21.80 85.00
CA MET A 460 87.95 22.54 85.37
C MET A 460 87.73 23.35 86.65
N LYS A 461 86.61 24.08 86.77
CA LYS A 461 86.23 24.80 88.00
C LYS A 461 86.00 23.88 89.21
N LYS A 462 85.61 22.62 88.97
CA LYS A 462 85.36 21.61 90.01
C LYS A 462 86.67 20.96 90.50
N VAL A 463 87.61 20.71 89.59
CA VAL A 463 88.93 20.13 89.87
C VAL A 463 89.88 21.15 90.50
N TYR A 464 89.83 22.42 90.08
CA TYR A 464 90.65 23.52 90.60
C TYR A 464 89.90 24.40 91.63
N GLY A 465 89.00 23.81 92.40
CA GLY A 465 88.13 24.52 93.36
C GLY A 465 88.84 25.21 94.53
N ILE A 466 90.17 25.12 94.66
CA ILE A 466 90.94 25.87 95.66
C ILE A 466 92.26 26.33 95.01
N LEU A 467 92.40 27.65 94.83
CA LEU A 467 93.57 28.40 94.32
C LEU A 467 93.90 28.30 92.81
N LEU A 468 93.34 29.23 92.02
CA LEU A 468 94.04 30.29 91.28
C LEU A 468 93.11 30.88 90.20
N GLY A 469 93.35 32.14 89.84
CA GLY A 469 92.46 32.99 89.04
C GLY A 469 91.85 32.32 87.82
N GLY A 470 90.52 32.43 87.71
CA GLY A 470 89.79 31.94 86.55
C GLY A 470 90.27 32.59 85.24
N PRO A 471 89.93 32.00 84.07
CA PRO A 471 90.14 32.67 82.80
C PRO A 471 89.52 34.06 82.89
N THR A 472 90.31 35.08 82.58
CA THR A 472 89.84 36.46 82.72
C THR A 472 88.56 36.61 81.91
N ILE A 473 87.56 37.32 82.44
CA ILE A 473 86.26 37.54 81.76
C ILE A 473 86.45 38.01 80.31
N ARG A 474 87.59 38.66 80.00
CA ARG A 474 88.03 39.01 78.64
C ARG A 474 88.27 37.83 77.70
N GLU A 475 88.89 36.74 78.13
CA GLU A 475 89.15 35.57 77.29
C GLU A 475 87.86 34.81 76.97
N ALA A 476 86.99 34.65 77.98
CA ALA A 476 85.66 34.06 77.76
C ALA A 476 84.78 34.94 76.84
N LEU A 477 84.82 36.27 76.99
CA LEU A 477 84.16 37.20 76.07
C LEU A 477 84.76 37.18 74.67
N ALA A 478 86.06 36.97 74.53
CA ALA A 478 86.72 36.86 73.23
C ALA A 478 86.34 35.56 72.52
N GLN A 479 86.28 34.45 73.24
CA GLN A 479 85.79 33.17 72.71
C GLN A 479 84.33 33.25 72.31
N GLN A 480 83.47 33.82 73.16
CA GLN A 480 82.05 34.00 72.85
C GLN A 480 81.82 34.96 71.66
N LYS A 481 82.63 36.02 71.53
CA LYS A 481 82.64 36.88 70.34
C LYS A 481 83.08 36.14 69.08
N ASN A 482 84.09 35.27 69.18
CA ASN A 482 84.56 34.50 68.03
C ASN A 482 83.51 33.47 67.58
N LEU A 483 82.81 32.85 68.54
CA LEU A 483 81.71 31.94 68.24
C LEU A 483 80.53 32.67 67.59
N MET A 484 80.14 33.83 68.11
CA MET A 484 79.14 34.71 67.49
C MET A 484 79.54 35.13 66.07
N LYS A 485 80.82 35.44 65.84
CA LYS A 485 81.35 35.81 64.53
C LYS A 485 81.35 34.62 63.56
N ASN A 486 81.57 33.40 64.05
CA ASN A 486 81.46 32.18 63.25
C ASN A 486 80.00 31.85 62.93
N CYS A 487 79.08 32.08 63.87
CA CYS A 487 77.64 31.99 63.63
C CYS A 487 77.17 33.05 62.61
N GLU A 488 77.67 34.28 62.71
CA GLU A 488 77.45 35.34 61.71
C GLU A 488 78.04 34.96 60.35
N ALA A 489 79.25 34.40 60.26
CA ALA A 489 79.84 33.96 59.00
C ALA A 489 79.03 32.82 58.34
N VAL A 490 78.45 31.91 59.14
CA VAL A 490 77.52 30.88 58.64
C VAL A 490 76.21 31.50 58.13
N LEU A 491 75.78 32.62 58.70
CA LEU A 491 74.61 33.40 58.27
C LEU A 491 74.92 34.33 57.08
N GLU A 492 76.13 34.87 56.93
CA GLU A 492 76.56 35.69 55.78
C GLU A 492 76.82 34.84 54.53
N ASP A 493 77.37 33.62 54.70
CA ASP A 493 77.36 32.59 53.64
C ASP A 493 75.91 32.21 53.23
N CYS A 494 74.88 32.63 53.99
CA CYS A 494 73.47 32.46 53.60
C CYS A 494 72.96 33.53 52.63
N GLU A 495 73.61 34.69 52.47
CA GLU A 495 73.15 35.74 51.52
C GLU A 495 73.78 35.62 50.13
N VAL A 496 74.95 34.98 50.00
CA VAL A 496 75.76 34.99 48.75
C VAL A 496 75.35 33.89 47.75
N ARG A 497 74.32 33.09 48.04
CA ARG A 497 73.84 32.03 47.12
C ARG A 497 72.46 32.27 46.54
N ASP A 498 71.95 33.50 46.63
CA ASP A 498 70.93 34.00 45.72
C ASP A 498 71.63 34.54 44.46
N ASP A 499 72.24 33.65 43.66
CA ASP A 499 72.63 34.00 42.28
C ASP A 499 71.32 34.17 41.48
N VAL A 500 70.79 35.39 41.53
CA VAL A 500 69.65 35.89 40.76
C VAL A 500 70.00 36.03 39.26
N ASP A 501 71.24 35.76 38.85
CA ASP A 501 71.72 36.00 37.47
C ASP A 501 71.54 34.82 36.49
N ALA A 502 70.77 33.77 36.83
CA ALA A 502 70.50 32.64 35.92
C ALA A 502 69.14 32.70 35.20
N TRP A 503 68.42 33.83 35.23
CA TRP A 503 67.15 34.04 34.52
C TRP A 503 67.30 35.07 33.40
N SER A 504 67.93 34.65 32.31
CA SER A 504 67.76 35.16 30.94
C SER A 504 67.73 33.96 30.00
#